data_AF-A0A9D5FUT9-F1
#
_entry.id   AF-A0A9D5FUT9-F1
#
_cell.length_a   1.000
_cell.length_b   1.000
_cell.length_c   1.000
_cell.angle_alpha   90.00
_cell.angle_beta   90.00
_cell.angle_gamma   90.00
#
_symmetry.space_group_name_H-M   'P 1'
#
loop_
_entity.id
_entity.type
_entity.pdbx_description
1 polymer ?
#
loop_
_entity_poly.entity_id
_entity_poly.type
_entity_poly.pdbx_seq_one_letter_code
_entity_poly.pdbx_strand_id
1 'polypeptide(L)' 'MKQINSYEVARRANVSRTVVSKVVNGSADKYRISRETQERVRAAIRDTGYTPDMIIRDMFLKRR' A
#
# COMPACT_ATOMS: atom_id res chain seq x y z
N MET A 1 -9.46 -19.21 1.85
CA MET A 1 -8.49 -18.36 1.12
C MET A 1 -7.96 -17.32 2.10
N LYS A 2 -6.65 -17.30 2.36
CA LYS A 2 -6.04 -16.41 3.36
C LYS A 2 -6.01 -14.99 2.76
N GLN A 3 -6.91 -14.11 3.20
CA GLN A 3 -6.86 -12.70 2.80
C GLN A 3 -5.56 -12.11 3.32
N ILE A 4 -4.64 -11.86 2.41
CA ILE A 4 -3.41 -11.15 2.73
C ILE A 4 -3.80 -9.72 3.03
N ASN A 5 -3.67 -9.36 4.31
CA ASN A 5 -4.09 -8.07 4.82
C ASN A 5 -2.91 -7.08 4.70
N SER A 6 -3.22 -5.81 4.47
CA SER A 6 -2.30 -4.67 4.62
C SER A 6 -1.44 -4.71 5.91
N TYR A 7 -1.92 -5.36 6.97
CA TYR A 7 -1.17 -5.59 8.21
C TYR A 7 0.03 -6.53 8.03
N GLU A 8 -0.11 -7.59 7.24
CA GLU A 8 0.97 -8.55 6.96
C GLU A 8 2.08 -7.87 6.15
N VAL A 9 1.67 -7.09 5.14
CA VAL A 9 2.56 -6.25 4.32
C VAL A 9 3.33 -5.26 5.19
N ALA A 10 2.64 -4.60 6.11
CA ALA A 10 3.22 -3.62 7.03
C ALA A 10 4.30 -4.25 7.92
N ARG A 11 4.01 -5.42 8.51
CA ARG A 11 4.99 -6.20 9.29
C ARG A 11 6.21 -6.57 8.46
N ARG A 12 6.00 -7.08 7.25
CA ARG A 12 7.09 -7.55 6.38
C ARG A 12 7.99 -6.41 5.89
N ALA A 13 7.41 -5.25 5.61
CA ALA A 13 8.14 -4.04 5.25
C ALA A 13 8.72 -3.29 6.47
N ASN A 14 8.45 -3.72 7.70
CA ASN A 14 8.76 -3.03 8.96
C ASN A 14 8.28 -1.57 8.97
N VAL A 15 7.03 -1.36 8.58
CA VAL A 15 6.38 -0.04 8.60
C VAL A 15 5.01 -0.14 9.25
N SER A 16 4.42 1.00 9.58
CA SER A 16 3.04 1.06 10.03
C SER A 16 2.06 0.79 8.89
N ARG A 17 0.89 0.21 9.20
CA ARG A 17 -0.23 0.03 8.24
C ARG A 17 -0.62 1.34 7.54
N THR A 18 -0.51 2.46 8.24
CA THR A 18 -0.73 3.80 7.67
C THR A 18 0.25 4.11 6.55
N VAL A 19 1.54 3.79 6.71
CA VAL A 19 2.58 4.01 5.69
C VAL A 19 2.27 3.16 4.45
N VAL A 20 1.90 1.89 4.64
CA VAL A 20 1.44 1.03 3.52
C VAL A 20 0.28 1.70 2.80
N SER A 21 -0.74 2.15 3.52
CA SER A 21 -1.89 2.85 2.93
C SER A 21 -1.48 4.13 2.18
N LYS A 22 -0.51 4.91 2.67
CA LYS A 22 -0.03 6.12 1.97
C LYS A 22 0.77 5.78 0.72
N VAL A 23 1.63 4.75 0.76
CA VAL A 23 2.43 4.28 -0.39
C VAL A 23 1.54 3.69 -1.46
N VAL A 24 0.57 2.88 -1.04
CA VAL A 24 -0.52 2.36 -1.86
C VAL A 24 -1.21 3.56 -2.50
N ASN A 25 -1.90 4.42 -1.74
CA ASN A 25 -2.69 5.55 -2.25
C ASN A 25 -1.89 6.67 -2.96
N GLY A 26 -0.63 6.46 -3.31
CA GLY A 26 0.21 7.45 -4.01
C GLY A 26 0.49 8.73 -3.22
N SER A 27 0.22 8.74 -1.92
CA SER A 27 0.40 9.89 -1.05
C SER A 27 1.75 9.88 -0.31
N ALA A 28 2.59 8.87 -0.52
CA ALA A 28 3.84 8.71 0.23
C ALA A 28 4.79 9.91 0.11
N ASP A 29 4.90 10.51 -1.07
CA ASP A 29 5.69 11.73 -1.28
C ASP A 29 5.16 12.92 -0.47
N LYS A 30 3.83 13.07 -0.35
CA LYS A 30 3.20 14.13 0.46
C LYS A 30 3.54 13.99 1.95
N TYR A 31 3.71 12.76 2.43
CA TYR A 31 4.09 12.47 3.82
C TYR A 31 5.60 12.39 4.02
N ARG A 32 6.41 12.79 3.03
CA ARG A 32 7.89 12.78 3.08
C ARG A 32 8.45 11.40 3.45
N ILE A 33 7.77 10.33 3.03
CA ILE A 33 8.23 8.96 3.27
C ILE A 33 9.45 8.73 2.36
N SER A 34 10.58 8.37 2.97
CA SER A 34 11.83 8.07 2.27
C SER A 34 11.61 7.06 1.15
N ARG A 35 12.28 7.27 0.01
CA ARG A 35 12.17 6.37 -1.15
C ARG A 35 12.51 4.91 -0.79
N GLU A 36 13.50 4.71 0.07
CA GLU A 36 13.85 3.39 0.62
C GLU A 36 12.64 2.71 1.29
N THR A 37 11.92 3.42 2.14
CA THR A 37 10.71 2.91 2.79
C THR A 37 9.60 2.61 1.77
N GLN A 38 9.43 3.47 0.77
CA GLN A 38 8.47 3.22 -0.32
C GLN A 38 8.82 1.95 -1.09
N GLU A 39 10.10 1.74 -1.42
CA GLU A 39 10.60 0.56 -2.13
C GLU A 39 10.43 -0.72 -1.32
N ARG A 40 10.73 -0.69 -0.02
CA ARG A 40 10.51 -1.82 0.89
C ARG A 40 9.04 -2.21 0.95
N VAL A 41 8.15 -1.23 1.02
CA VAL A 41 6.69 -1.47 0.98
C VAL A 41 6.29 -2.05 -0.37
N ARG A 42 6.73 -1.48 -1.49
CA ARG A 42 6.45 -2.02 -2.84
C ARG A 42 6.98 -3.45 -3.00
N ALA A 43 8.15 -3.75 -2.46
CA ALA A 43 8.72 -5.11 -2.47
C ALA A 43 7.87 -6.07 -1.65
N ALA A 44 7.46 -5.69 -0.44
CA ALA A 44 6.58 -6.51 0.40
C ALA A 44 5.20 -6.73 -0.24
N ILE A 45 4.65 -5.73 -0.92
CA ILE A 45 3.40 -5.83 -1.68
C ILE A 45 3.52 -6.87 -2.80
N ARG A 46 4.62 -6.83 -3.58
CA ARG A 46 4.89 -7.83 -4.63
C ARG A 46 5.05 -9.24 -4.08
N ASP A 47 5.81 -9.38 -2.99
CA ASP A 47 6.11 -10.67 -2.37
C ASP A 47 4.88 -11.32 -1.72
N THR A 48 4.00 -10.50 -1.16
CA THR A 48 2.74 -10.97 -0.57
C THR A 48 1.60 -11.07 -1.58
N GLY A 49 1.75 -10.60 -2.82
CA GLY A 49 0.65 -10.54 -3.77
C GLY A 49 -0.53 -9.68 -3.31
N TYR A 50 -0.32 -8.79 -2.32
CA TYR A 50 -1.32 -7.87 -1.85
C TYR A 50 -1.66 -6.92 -2.99
N THR A 51 -2.81 -7.12 -3.64
CA THR A 51 -3.28 -6.21 -4.68
C THR A 51 -4.22 -5.24 -3.99
N PRO A 52 -3.79 -4.00 -3.72
CA PRO A 52 -4.69 -3.05 -3.09
C PRO A 52 -5.81 -2.71 -4.08
N ASP A 53 -7.05 -2.70 -3.60
CA ASP A 53 -8.27 -2.28 -4.32
C ASP A 53 -8.27 -0.78 -4.72
N MET A 54 -7.10 -0.19 -4.96
CA MET A 54 -7.00 1.20 -5.38
C MET A 54 -7.58 1.47 -6.76
N ILE A 55 -7.62 0.46 -7.63
CA ILE A 55 -8.29 0.56 -8.92
C ILE A 55 -9.79 0.79 -8.71
N ILE A 56 -10.35 0.28 -7.62
CA ILE A 56 -11.78 0.39 -7.32
C ILE A 56 -12.15 1.83 -6.92
N ARG A 57 -11.25 2.59 -6.31
CA ARG A 57 -11.56 3.94 -5.80
C ARG A 57 -11.71 4.97 -6.92
N ASP A 58 -10.89 4.89 -7.97
CA ASP A 58 -11.04 5.73 -9.17
C ASP A 58 -12.24 5.29 -10.02
N MET A 59 -12.49 3.97 -10.10
CA MET A 59 -13.65 3.40 -10.79
C MET A 59 -14.99 3.80 -10.12
N PHE A 60 -15.03 4.01 -8.80
CA PHE A 60 -16.22 4.50 -8.08
C PHE A 60 -16.35 6.03 -8.00
N LEU A 61 -15.27 6.80 -8.23
CA LEU A 61 -15.34 8.27 -8.18
C LEU A 61 -15.82 8.93 -9.48
N LYS A 62 -16.04 8.15 -10.55
CA LYS A 62 -16.58 8.63 -11.85
C LYS A 62 -18.10 8.46 -12.03
N ARG A 63 -18.85 8.30 -10.94
CA ARG A 63 -20.34 8.35 -10.95
C ARG A 63 -20.87 9.40 -9.98
N ARG A 64 -20.70 10.69 -10.31
CA ARG A 64 -21.73 11.72 -10.15
C ARG A 64 -21.31 13.03 -10.80
#